data_AF-A0A521VNL4-F1
#
_entry.id   AF-A0A521VNL4-F1
#
_cell.length_a   1.000
_cell.length_b   1.000
_cell.length_c   1.000
_cell.angle_alpha   90.00
_cell.angle_beta   90.00
_cell.angle_gamma   90.00
#
_symmetry.space_group_name_H-M   'P 1'
#
loop_
_entity.id
_entity.type
_entity.pdbx_description
1 polymer ?
#
loop_
_entity_poly.entity_id
_entity_poly.type
_entity_poly.pdbx_seq_one_letter_code
_entity_poly.pdbx_strand_id
1 'polypeptide(L)'
;IEKNACPTVGACGGQYTANTMSSSFEALGMSLLGSSQMAAPDPEKADSAAESARVLVAAVKANLRPRDIITRKSIENAVALVMATGGSTNAVLHYLAIAHAAGVRWAIDDFERVRRKVPVLCDLKPSGRYVAVDFHRAGGVPQVLRILLEHGVLHGECMTIHGKTMAEMLKDVPAEPRTDQDVIRPWSRPMYRQGHLAILRGNLATEGCVAKITGLKNLSITGPARVFDSESACMKAILAKKIRPGDVIVIRYEGPKGGPGMQEMLAPTSALIGQGLGESVGLLTDGRFSGGTWGMVVGHVAPEAYVGGTIALVKQGDSITIDARKRRIQLNVPAKQLAARRKKWRAPKPRYTRGLLAKYMRLVSTASRGAVTDWDPARP
;
A
#
# COMPACT_ATOMS: atom_id res chain seq x y z
N ILE A 1 -1.35 14.00 24.56
CA ILE A 1 -1.42 13.45 23.19
C ILE A 1 -2.82 12.90 22.92
N GLU A 2 -3.29 11.87 23.65
CA GLU A 2 -4.61 11.25 23.47
C GLU A 2 -5.77 12.25 23.32
N LYS A 3 -5.91 13.19 24.26
CA LYS A 3 -6.99 14.21 24.27
C LYS A 3 -7.05 15.13 23.03
N ASN A 4 -5.96 15.25 22.26
CA ASN A 4 -5.84 16.22 21.16
C ASN A 4 -5.46 15.58 19.81
N ALA A 5 -5.30 14.24 19.75
CA ALA A 5 -4.85 13.56 18.54
C ALA A 5 -5.95 13.46 17.46
N CYS A 6 -7.22 13.45 17.89
CA CYS A 6 -8.40 13.33 17.02
C CYS A 6 -9.42 14.43 17.37
N PRO A 7 -9.16 15.70 16.99
CA PRO A 7 -9.95 16.83 17.45
C PRO A 7 -11.34 16.96 16.80
N THR A 8 -11.60 16.24 15.72
CA THR A 8 -12.84 16.36 14.92
C THR A 8 -13.13 15.08 14.13
N VAL A 9 -14.24 15.06 13.40
CA VAL A 9 -14.63 14.00 12.48
C VAL A 9 -13.74 13.96 11.24
N GLY A 10 -13.58 12.79 10.65
CA GLY A 10 -12.80 12.59 9.42
C GLY A 10 -11.89 11.36 9.49
N ALA A 11 -11.29 11.03 8.35
CA ALA A 11 -10.25 10.00 8.30
C ALA A 11 -8.94 10.50 8.93
N CYS A 12 -7.99 9.59 9.15
CA CYS A 12 -6.65 9.95 9.61
C CYS A 12 -5.99 10.96 8.66
N GLY A 13 -5.42 12.05 9.18
CA GLY A 13 -4.93 13.17 8.35
C GLY A 13 -3.63 12.94 7.55
N GLY A 14 -2.86 11.88 7.83
CA GLY A 14 -1.66 11.56 7.03
C GLY A 14 -2.00 10.87 5.71
N GLN A 15 -1.01 10.67 4.83
CA GLN A 15 -1.13 9.88 3.59
C GLN A 15 -1.17 8.37 3.88
N TYR A 16 -2.09 7.97 4.75
CA TYR A 16 -2.38 6.58 5.09
C TYR A 16 -3.38 6.01 4.08
N THR A 17 -3.91 4.81 4.34
CA THR A 17 -4.77 4.10 3.38
C THR A 17 -5.99 4.92 2.95
N ALA A 18 -6.66 5.62 3.87
CA ALA A 18 -7.83 6.44 3.53
C ALA A 18 -7.50 7.54 2.51
N ASN A 19 -6.54 8.43 2.81
CA ASN A 19 -6.16 9.51 1.90
C ASN A 19 -5.47 9.01 0.63
N THR A 20 -4.72 7.90 0.72
CA THR A 20 -4.14 7.25 -0.47
C THR A 20 -5.23 6.80 -1.42
N MET A 21 -6.23 6.06 -0.93
CA MET A 21 -7.30 5.51 -1.76
C MET A 21 -8.26 6.60 -2.22
N SER A 22 -8.60 7.59 -1.40
CA SER A 22 -9.44 8.71 -1.84
C SER A 22 -8.75 9.53 -2.92
N SER A 23 -7.46 9.85 -2.75
CA SER A 23 -6.66 10.53 -3.78
C SER A 23 -6.60 9.73 -5.07
N SER A 24 -6.34 8.42 -4.97
CA SER A 24 -6.16 7.57 -6.15
C SER A 24 -7.45 7.36 -6.94
N PHE A 25 -8.63 7.59 -6.35
CA PHE A 25 -9.91 7.56 -7.07
C PHE A 25 -10.13 8.79 -7.96
N GLU A 26 -9.52 9.94 -7.64
CA GLU A 26 -9.48 11.07 -8.58
C GLU A 26 -8.63 10.73 -9.80
N ALA A 27 -7.45 10.14 -9.62
CA ALA A 27 -6.57 9.67 -10.69
C ALA A 27 -7.18 8.55 -11.54
N LEU A 28 -7.96 7.66 -10.90
CA LEU A 28 -8.73 6.62 -11.55
C LEU A 28 -9.86 7.21 -12.43
N GLY A 29 -10.26 8.46 -12.17
CA GLY A 29 -11.37 9.13 -12.83
C GLY A 29 -12.74 8.88 -12.19
N MET A 30 -12.80 8.26 -11.01
CA MET A 30 -14.06 7.88 -10.34
C MET A 30 -14.53 8.88 -9.27
N SER A 31 -13.72 9.90 -8.95
CA SER A 31 -14.06 10.98 -8.03
C SER A 31 -13.89 12.34 -8.69
N LEU A 32 -14.56 13.36 -8.13
CA LEU A 32 -14.36 14.73 -8.59
C LEU A 32 -12.92 15.17 -8.30
N LEU A 33 -12.27 15.82 -9.27
CA LEU A 33 -10.94 16.38 -9.06
C LEU A 33 -10.96 17.40 -7.92
N GLY A 34 -9.98 17.31 -7.02
CA GLY A 34 -9.81 18.15 -5.83
C GLY A 34 -10.63 17.73 -4.60
N SER A 35 -11.54 16.76 -4.71
CA SER A 35 -12.52 16.45 -3.65
C SER A 35 -12.02 15.55 -2.51
N SER A 36 -10.92 14.84 -2.72
CA SER A 36 -10.49 13.75 -1.81
C SER A 36 -9.79 14.22 -0.54
N GLN A 37 -9.23 15.43 -0.55
CA GLN A 37 -8.40 15.99 0.53
C GLN A 37 -9.03 17.18 1.26
N MET A 38 -10.28 17.54 0.91
CA MET A 38 -11.09 18.52 1.65
C MET A 38 -11.30 18.04 3.09
N ALA A 39 -11.24 18.95 4.05
CA ALA A 39 -11.44 18.58 5.45
C ALA A 39 -12.92 18.22 5.69
N ALA A 40 -13.16 17.13 6.42
CA ALA A 40 -14.53 16.66 6.69
C ALA A 40 -15.46 17.69 7.36
N PRO A 41 -15.01 18.54 8.32
CA PRO A 41 -15.90 19.53 8.94
C PRO A 41 -16.09 20.80 8.10
N ASP A 42 -15.33 21.00 7.02
CA ASP A 42 -15.36 22.26 6.27
C ASP A 42 -16.58 22.32 5.33
N PRO A 43 -17.24 23.48 5.18
CA PRO A 43 -18.46 23.61 4.35
C PRO A 43 -18.29 23.17 2.89
N GLU A 44 -17.10 23.35 2.32
CA GLU A 44 -16.76 22.93 0.95
C GLU A 44 -17.03 21.43 0.71
N LYS A 45 -17.02 20.61 1.77
CA LYS A 45 -17.30 19.20 1.63
C LYS A 45 -18.77 18.93 1.31
N ALA A 46 -19.68 19.74 1.84
CA ALA A 46 -21.11 19.67 1.52
C ALA A 46 -21.34 20.09 0.06
N ASP A 47 -20.68 21.16 -0.40
CA ASP A 47 -20.75 21.60 -1.81
C ASP A 47 -20.22 20.53 -2.76
N SER A 48 -19.08 19.90 -2.42
CA SER A 48 -18.51 18.79 -3.17
C SER A 48 -19.46 17.57 -3.23
N ALA A 49 -20.19 17.28 -2.16
CA ALA A 49 -21.18 16.21 -2.15
C ALA A 49 -22.38 16.51 -3.06
N ALA A 50 -22.88 17.75 -3.02
CA ALA A 50 -23.95 18.20 -3.91
C ALA A 50 -23.51 18.13 -5.39
N GLU A 51 -22.28 18.54 -5.69
CA GLU A 51 -21.74 18.45 -7.05
C GLU A 51 -21.54 17.00 -7.50
N SER A 52 -21.09 16.12 -6.60
CA SER A 52 -20.95 14.69 -6.89
C SER A 52 -22.29 14.08 -7.33
N ALA A 53 -23.41 14.51 -6.73
CA ALA A 53 -24.74 14.08 -7.13
C ALA A 53 -25.12 14.57 -8.52
N ARG A 54 -24.81 15.83 -8.87
CA ARG A 54 -25.07 16.37 -10.22
C ARG A 54 -24.29 15.62 -11.29
N VAL A 55 -22.99 15.40 -11.04
CA VAL A 55 -22.10 14.67 -11.95
C VAL A 55 -22.56 13.21 -12.10
N LEU A 56 -22.97 12.56 -11.01
CA LEU A 56 -23.53 11.21 -11.08
C LEU A 56 -24.79 11.14 -11.95
N VAL A 57 -25.73 12.08 -11.80
CA VAL A 57 -26.94 12.14 -12.63
C VAL A 57 -26.59 12.33 -14.10
N ALA A 58 -25.59 13.17 -14.41
CA ALA A 58 -25.11 13.35 -15.78
C ALA A 58 -24.48 12.06 -16.34
N ALA A 59 -23.65 11.37 -15.56
CA ALA A 59 -23.05 10.09 -15.96
C ALA A 59 -24.12 9.01 -16.23
N VAL A 60 -25.16 8.94 -15.40
CA VAL A 60 -26.30 8.01 -15.61
C VAL A 60 -27.03 8.35 -16.91
N LYS A 61 -27.32 9.63 -17.17
CA LYS A 61 -27.96 10.07 -18.43
C LYS A 61 -27.11 9.72 -19.66
N ALA A 62 -25.78 9.80 -19.54
CA ALA A 62 -24.84 9.42 -20.59
C ALA A 62 -24.58 7.90 -20.67
N ASN A 63 -25.19 7.09 -19.79
CA ASN A 63 -24.90 5.65 -19.64
C ASN A 63 -23.39 5.37 -19.47
N LEU A 64 -22.66 6.26 -18.79
CA LEU A 64 -21.25 6.11 -18.47
C LEU A 64 -21.10 5.18 -17.26
N ARG A 65 -20.51 4.00 -17.46
CA ARG A 65 -20.43 2.94 -16.44
C ARG A 65 -19.04 2.89 -15.81
N PRO A 66 -18.91 2.33 -14.58
CA PRO A 66 -17.60 2.19 -13.95
C PRO A 66 -16.56 1.47 -14.80
N ARG A 67 -16.93 0.48 -15.61
CA ARG A 67 -15.99 -0.26 -16.49
C ARG A 67 -15.56 0.53 -17.74
N ASP A 68 -16.25 1.62 -18.07
CA ASP A 68 -15.83 2.54 -19.14
C ASP A 68 -14.72 3.47 -18.62
N ILE A 69 -14.67 3.71 -17.30
CA ILE A 69 -13.68 4.55 -16.61
C ILE A 69 -12.51 3.71 -16.08
N ILE A 70 -12.80 2.57 -15.44
CA ILE A 70 -11.81 1.70 -14.79
C ILE A 70 -11.21 0.76 -15.85
N THR A 71 -10.11 1.21 -16.42
CA THR A 71 -9.34 0.52 -17.44
C THR A 71 -7.93 0.26 -16.92
N ARG A 72 -7.14 -0.54 -17.65
CA ARG A 72 -5.73 -0.74 -17.30
C ARG A 72 -4.95 0.58 -17.22
N LYS A 73 -5.24 1.54 -18.11
CA LYS A 73 -4.58 2.85 -18.14
C LYS A 73 -5.00 3.74 -16.96
N SER A 74 -6.27 3.76 -16.58
CA SER A 74 -6.69 4.56 -15.41
C SER A 74 -6.22 3.94 -14.09
N ILE A 75 -6.05 2.61 -14.02
CA ILE A 75 -5.35 1.96 -12.90
C ILE A 75 -3.86 2.36 -12.88
N GLU A 76 -3.19 2.44 -14.03
CA GLU A 76 -1.81 2.97 -14.11
C GLU A 76 -1.74 4.41 -13.59
N ASN A 77 -2.69 5.28 -13.95
CA ASN A 77 -2.79 6.65 -13.43
C ASN A 77 -2.92 6.67 -11.90
N ALA A 78 -3.81 5.84 -11.37
CA ALA A 78 -4.02 5.75 -9.94
C ALA A 78 -2.77 5.28 -9.19
N VAL A 79 -2.10 4.24 -9.70
CA VAL A 79 -0.85 3.76 -9.12
C VAL A 79 0.26 4.81 -9.25
N ALA A 80 0.32 5.57 -10.35
CA ALA A 80 1.27 6.68 -10.50
C ALA A 80 1.05 7.73 -9.41
N LEU A 81 -0.20 8.13 -9.14
CA LEU A 81 -0.50 9.06 -8.06
C LEU A 81 -0.12 8.49 -6.68
N VAL A 82 -0.41 7.21 -6.42
CA VAL A 82 -0.01 6.54 -5.17
C VAL A 82 1.51 6.61 -4.96
N MET A 83 2.31 6.40 -6.02
CA MET A 83 3.77 6.53 -5.95
C MET A 83 4.18 7.99 -5.73
N ALA A 84 3.61 8.93 -6.48
CA ALA A 84 3.93 10.36 -6.41
C ALA A 84 3.65 10.98 -5.05
N THR A 85 2.60 10.51 -4.37
CA THR A 85 2.17 11.06 -3.07
C THR A 85 2.77 10.34 -1.86
N GLY A 86 3.54 9.26 -2.04
CA GLY A 86 4.06 8.50 -0.89
C GLY A 86 3.03 7.58 -0.21
N GLY A 87 2.02 7.10 -0.96
CA GLY A 87 0.85 6.40 -0.45
C GLY A 87 1.06 5.03 0.23
N SER A 88 0.00 4.52 0.84
CA SER A 88 -0.04 3.27 1.60
C SER A 88 0.27 2.03 0.77
N THR A 89 0.98 1.04 1.37
CA THR A 89 1.18 -0.30 0.81
C THR A 89 -0.14 -1.04 0.56
N ASN A 90 -1.20 -0.74 1.33
CA ASN A 90 -2.53 -1.33 1.15
C ASN A 90 -3.15 -0.99 -0.21
N ALA A 91 -2.71 0.10 -0.87
CA ALA A 91 -3.14 0.41 -2.23
C ALA A 91 -2.81 -0.75 -3.21
N VAL A 92 -1.73 -1.50 -2.96
CA VAL A 92 -1.41 -2.70 -3.75
C VAL A 92 -2.54 -3.73 -3.66
N LEU A 93 -3.01 -4.02 -2.45
CA LEU A 93 -4.10 -4.98 -2.24
C LEU A 93 -5.40 -4.47 -2.88
N HIS A 94 -5.76 -3.21 -2.63
CA HIS A 94 -7.01 -2.64 -3.12
C HIS A 94 -7.04 -2.54 -4.64
N TYR A 95 -5.96 -2.14 -5.31
CA TYR A 95 -5.95 -2.05 -6.78
C TYR A 95 -5.92 -3.41 -7.46
N LEU A 96 -5.32 -4.45 -6.86
CA LEU A 96 -5.49 -5.83 -7.33
C LEU A 96 -6.97 -6.26 -7.26
N ALA A 97 -7.66 -5.94 -6.16
CA ALA A 97 -9.09 -6.25 -6.01
C ALA A 97 -10.00 -5.43 -6.93
N ILE A 98 -9.74 -4.13 -7.10
CA ILE A 98 -10.48 -3.25 -8.02
C ILE A 98 -10.31 -3.75 -9.47
N ALA A 99 -9.10 -4.12 -9.85
CA ALA A 99 -8.83 -4.67 -11.18
C ALA A 99 -9.60 -5.97 -11.41
N HIS A 100 -9.61 -6.88 -10.43
CA HIS A 100 -10.41 -8.11 -10.48
C HIS A 100 -11.90 -7.82 -10.69
N ALA A 101 -12.50 -6.94 -9.88
CA ALA A 101 -13.91 -6.56 -9.99
C ALA A 101 -14.27 -5.89 -11.34
N ALA A 102 -13.33 -5.11 -11.89
CA ALA A 102 -13.47 -4.48 -13.19
C ALA A 102 -13.26 -5.44 -14.37
N GLY A 103 -12.75 -6.66 -14.14
CA GLY A 103 -12.35 -7.57 -15.21
C GLY A 103 -11.09 -7.10 -15.95
N VAL A 104 -10.26 -6.28 -15.31
CA VAL A 104 -9.02 -5.75 -15.87
C VAL A 104 -7.85 -6.61 -15.41
N ARG A 105 -7.08 -7.14 -16.37
CA ARG A 105 -5.84 -7.86 -16.04
C ARG A 105 -4.83 -6.88 -15.42
N TRP A 106 -4.49 -7.12 -14.16
CA TRP A 106 -3.50 -6.35 -13.40
C TRP A 106 -2.79 -7.28 -12.42
N ALA A 107 -1.46 -7.32 -12.47
CA ALA A 107 -0.65 -8.19 -11.62
C ALA A 107 0.16 -7.38 -10.59
N ILE A 108 0.60 -8.02 -9.51
CA ILE A 108 1.44 -7.34 -8.50
C ILE A 108 2.72 -6.73 -9.11
N ASP A 109 3.30 -7.35 -10.15
CA ASP A 109 4.50 -6.82 -10.82
C ASP A 109 4.22 -5.54 -11.63
N ASP A 110 2.97 -5.24 -11.99
CA ASP A 110 2.61 -4.01 -12.69
C ASP A 110 2.88 -2.75 -11.84
N PHE A 111 2.80 -2.86 -10.51
CA PHE A 111 3.14 -1.76 -9.61
C PHE A 111 4.62 -1.35 -9.74
N GLU A 112 5.52 -2.31 -9.91
CA GLU A 112 6.95 -2.04 -10.10
C GLU A 112 7.24 -1.38 -11.46
N ARG A 113 6.47 -1.72 -12.51
CA ARG A 113 6.56 -1.06 -13.82
C ARG A 113 6.25 0.44 -13.71
N VAL A 114 5.24 0.81 -12.91
CA VAL A 114 4.88 2.21 -12.65
C VAL A 114 5.89 2.88 -11.72
N ARG A 115 6.21 2.24 -10.58
CA ARG A 115 7.16 2.75 -9.56
C ARG A 115 8.48 3.22 -10.16
N ARG A 116 8.99 2.52 -11.19
CA ARG A 116 10.27 2.84 -11.84
C ARG A 116 10.29 4.19 -12.57
N LYS A 117 9.12 4.68 -12.99
CA LYS A 117 8.96 5.89 -13.80
C LYS A 117 8.54 7.11 -12.97
N VAL A 118 7.94 6.88 -11.81
CA VAL A 118 7.29 7.92 -11.02
C VAL A 118 8.12 8.24 -9.78
N PRO A 119 8.59 9.49 -9.60
CA PRO A 119 9.23 9.94 -8.38
C PRO A 119 8.20 10.16 -7.26
N VAL A 120 8.64 10.27 -6.01
CA VAL A 120 7.82 10.76 -4.90
C VAL A 120 7.96 12.28 -4.84
N LEU A 121 6.86 13.01 -5.01
CA LEU A 121 6.81 14.47 -5.11
C LEU A 121 6.34 15.14 -3.82
N CYS A 122 5.50 14.48 -3.02
CA CYS A 122 4.83 15.10 -1.88
C CYS A 122 5.55 14.85 -0.54
N ASP A 123 5.67 15.88 0.28
CA ASP A 123 6.25 15.83 1.64
C ASP A 123 5.17 15.53 2.71
N LEU A 124 4.53 14.35 2.60
CA LEU A 124 3.38 13.97 3.43
C LEU A 124 3.71 12.93 4.49
N LYS A 125 3.12 13.06 5.68
CA LYS A 125 3.17 12.03 6.73
C LYS A 125 2.68 10.68 6.19
N PRO A 126 3.29 9.55 6.60
CA PRO A 126 4.24 9.44 7.71
C PRO A 126 5.71 9.66 7.35
N SER A 127 6.04 9.79 6.06
CA SER A 127 7.44 9.93 5.61
C SER A 127 7.91 11.37 5.58
N GLY A 128 6.98 12.31 5.43
CA GLY A 128 7.19 13.74 5.37
C GLY A 128 6.55 14.50 6.53
N ARG A 129 6.43 15.82 6.36
CA ARG A 129 6.02 16.76 7.41
C ARG A 129 4.52 17.08 7.42
N TYR A 130 3.92 17.20 6.23
CA TYR A 130 2.59 17.77 6.05
C TYR A 130 1.46 16.72 6.07
N VAL A 131 0.22 17.18 6.19
CA VAL A 131 -0.99 16.35 6.20
C VAL A 131 -1.93 16.67 5.03
N ALA A 132 -3.02 15.93 4.89
CA ALA A 132 -3.98 16.04 3.78
C ALA A 132 -4.52 17.46 3.54
N VAL A 133 -4.82 18.22 4.60
CA VAL A 133 -5.33 19.59 4.46
C VAL A 133 -4.26 20.56 3.91
N ASP A 134 -3.00 20.36 4.26
CA ASP A 134 -1.89 21.13 3.68
C ASP A 134 -1.72 20.77 2.20
N PHE A 135 -1.85 19.47 1.87
CA PHE A 135 -1.81 19.00 0.50
C PHE A 135 -2.92 19.60 -0.35
N HIS A 136 -4.15 19.65 0.18
CA HIS A 136 -5.28 20.29 -0.49
C HIS A 136 -4.98 21.77 -0.80
N ARG A 137 -4.54 22.54 0.21
CA ARG A 137 -4.19 23.97 0.05
C ARG A 137 -3.04 24.23 -0.92
N ALA A 138 -2.11 23.29 -1.05
CA ALA A 138 -0.99 23.36 -1.99
C ALA A 138 -1.37 23.08 -3.45
N GLY A 139 -2.62 22.72 -3.74
CA GLY A 139 -3.12 22.37 -5.08
C GLY A 139 -3.60 20.92 -5.20
N GLY A 140 -3.40 20.12 -4.16
CA GLY A 140 -3.95 18.78 -4.01
C GLY A 140 -3.57 17.80 -5.11
N VAL A 141 -4.44 16.82 -5.29
CA VAL A 141 -4.31 15.79 -6.32
C VAL A 141 -4.26 16.37 -7.74
N PRO A 142 -5.07 17.38 -8.14
CA PRO A 142 -5.00 17.93 -9.49
C PRO A 142 -3.61 18.45 -9.86
N GLN A 143 -2.92 19.14 -8.94
CA GLN A 143 -1.55 19.62 -9.19
C GLN A 143 -0.56 18.48 -9.44
N VAL A 144 -0.66 17.38 -8.69
CA VAL A 144 0.23 16.21 -8.88
C VAL A 144 -0.08 15.51 -10.20
N LEU A 145 -1.36 15.32 -10.53
CA LEU A 145 -1.75 14.71 -11.81
C LEU A 145 -1.28 15.55 -12.99
N ARG A 146 -1.36 16.88 -12.92
CA ARG A 146 -0.85 17.77 -13.94
C ARG A 146 0.66 17.60 -14.16
N ILE A 147 1.44 17.53 -13.09
CA ILE A 147 2.89 17.26 -13.19
C ILE A 147 3.16 15.90 -13.84
N LEU A 148 2.41 14.86 -13.45
CA LEU A 148 2.55 13.51 -14.02
C LEU A 148 2.18 13.45 -15.50
N LEU A 149 1.18 14.23 -15.92
CA LEU A 149 0.77 14.36 -17.33
C LEU A 149 1.86 15.01 -18.18
N GLU A 150 2.42 16.12 -17.72
CA GLU A 150 3.51 16.83 -18.41
C GLU A 150 4.76 15.96 -18.60
N HIS A 151 5.00 15.02 -17.71
CA HIS A 151 6.15 14.10 -17.77
C HIS A 151 5.82 12.74 -18.40
N GLY A 152 4.65 12.59 -19.04
CA GLY A 152 4.29 11.39 -19.79
C GLY A 152 4.11 10.13 -18.95
N VAL A 153 3.84 10.28 -17.65
CA VAL A 153 3.58 9.17 -16.71
C VAL A 153 2.12 9.13 -16.24
N LEU A 154 1.26 9.93 -16.85
CA LEU A 154 -0.20 9.89 -16.75
C LEU A 154 -0.83 9.74 -18.14
N HIS A 155 -1.78 8.82 -18.28
CA HIS A 155 -2.62 8.63 -19.47
C HIS A 155 -3.75 9.67 -19.46
N GLY A 156 -3.58 10.75 -20.23
CA GLY A 156 -4.50 11.88 -20.28
C GLY A 156 -5.83 11.58 -20.98
N GLU A 157 -5.86 10.58 -21.86
CA GLU A 157 -7.04 10.15 -22.62
C GLU A 157 -8.06 9.35 -21.79
N CYS A 158 -7.71 8.96 -20.57
CA CYS A 158 -8.60 8.21 -19.69
C CYS A 158 -9.88 9.00 -19.39
N MET A 159 -11.03 8.39 -19.62
CA MET A 159 -12.34 8.95 -19.28
C MET A 159 -12.48 9.14 -17.76
N THR A 160 -13.19 10.18 -17.34
CA THR A 160 -13.53 10.45 -15.94
C THR A 160 -15.04 10.45 -15.75
N ILE A 161 -15.50 10.46 -14.49
CA ILE A 161 -16.90 10.48 -14.10
C ILE A 161 -17.66 11.72 -14.62
N HIS A 162 -16.94 12.77 -15.03
CA HIS A 162 -17.51 13.96 -15.66
C HIS A 162 -17.88 13.76 -17.14
N GLY A 163 -17.56 12.61 -17.74
CA GLY A 163 -17.70 12.40 -19.19
C GLY A 163 -16.64 13.14 -20.01
N LYS A 164 -15.55 13.57 -19.37
CA LYS A 164 -14.38 14.22 -19.99
C LYS A 164 -13.12 13.40 -19.72
N THR A 165 -12.14 13.53 -20.60
CA THR A 165 -10.82 12.94 -20.43
C THR A 165 -10.05 13.60 -19.28
N MET A 166 -9.11 12.87 -18.68
CA MET A 166 -8.24 13.39 -17.62
C MET A 166 -7.45 14.63 -18.07
N ALA A 167 -6.98 14.68 -19.33
CA ALA A 167 -6.29 15.84 -19.89
C ALA A 167 -7.19 17.07 -19.96
N GLU A 168 -8.44 16.93 -20.42
CA GLU A 168 -9.41 18.02 -20.45
C GLU A 168 -9.73 18.53 -19.04
N MET A 169 -9.81 17.63 -18.07
CA MET A 169 -10.05 17.98 -16.67
C MET A 169 -8.88 18.73 -16.03
N LEU A 170 -7.65 18.53 -16.53
CA LEU A 170 -6.43 19.15 -16.00
C LEU A 170 -5.96 20.38 -16.80
N LYS A 171 -6.66 20.76 -17.86
CA LYS A 171 -6.20 21.79 -18.81
C LYS A 171 -5.88 23.15 -18.15
N ASP A 172 -6.63 23.52 -17.12
CA ASP A 172 -6.52 24.81 -16.42
C ASP A 172 -5.61 24.72 -15.17
N VAL A 173 -5.06 23.53 -14.88
CA VAL A 173 -4.13 23.33 -13.78
C VAL A 173 -2.71 23.72 -14.23
N PRO A 174 -1.98 24.59 -13.50
CA PRO A 174 -0.60 24.95 -13.84
C PRO A 174 0.34 23.73 -13.90
N ALA A 175 1.24 23.70 -14.89
CA ALA A 175 2.20 22.62 -15.07
C ALA A 175 3.15 22.44 -13.88
N GLU A 176 3.55 23.55 -13.25
CA GLU A 176 4.41 23.58 -12.08
C GLU A 176 3.61 23.96 -10.83
N PRO A 177 3.98 23.42 -9.65
CA PRO A 177 3.35 23.80 -8.40
C PRO A 177 3.72 25.23 -8.02
N ARG A 178 2.89 25.88 -7.21
CA ARG A 178 3.20 27.22 -6.69
C ARG A 178 4.49 27.20 -5.87
N THR A 179 5.23 28.31 -5.92
CA THR A 179 6.53 28.46 -5.24
C THR A 179 6.42 28.86 -3.77
N ASP A 180 5.23 29.22 -3.30
CA ASP A 180 4.93 29.67 -1.93
C ASP A 180 4.57 28.51 -0.96
N GLN A 181 4.80 27.27 -1.38
CA GLN A 181 4.50 26.06 -0.61
C GLN A 181 5.60 25.00 -0.76
N ASP A 182 5.73 24.13 0.23
CA ASP A 182 6.75 23.06 0.28
C ASP A 182 6.15 21.64 0.27
N VAL A 183 4.82 21.52 0.11
CA VAL A 183 4.08 20.25 0.20
C VAL A 183 4.21 19.43 -1.07
N ILE A 184 4.03 20.05 -2.24
CA ILE A 184 4.13 19.45 -3.57
C ILE A 184 5.42 19.97 -4.21
N ARG A 185 6.41 19.10 -4.37
CA ARG A 185 7.69 19.49 -4.95
C ARG A 185 7.65 19.38 -6.48
N PRO A 186 8.38 20.26 -7.20
CA PRO A 186 8.47 20.18 -8.66
C PRO A 186 9.19 18.89 -9.08
N TRP A 187 8.95 18.45 -10.32
CA TRP A 187 9.53 17.21 -10.85
C TRP A 187 11.07 17.19 -10.79
N SER A 188 11.70 18.34 -10.99
CA SER A 188 13.15 18.51 -10.94
C SER A 188 13.74 18.33 -9.54
N ARG A 189 12.91 18.44 -8.49
CA ARG A 189 13.35 18.41 -7.08
C ARG A 189 12.47 17.47 -6.23
N PRO A 190 12.36 16.17 -6.57
CA PRO A 190 11.47 15.24 -5.88
C PRO A 190 12.00 14.87 -4.49
N MET A 191 11.11 14.37 -3.61
CA MET A 191 11.51 13.72 -2.34
C MET A 191 12.39 12.51 -2.59
N TYR A 192 11.97 11.66 -3.53
CA TYR A 192 12.74 10.51 -3.98
C TYR A 192 12.60 10.36 -5.49
N ARG A 193 13.69 10.03 -6.18
CA ARG A 193 13.71 9.88 -7.65
C ARG A 193 12.87 8.72 -8.16
N GLN A 194 12.47 7.80 -7.29
CA GLN A 194 11.71 6.60 -7.64
C GLN A 194 10.66 6.34 -6.57
N GLY A 195 9.51 5.80 -6.98
CA GLY A 195 8.41 5.46 -6.08
C GLY A 195 8.85 4.54 -4.95
N HIS A 196 8.15 4.63 -3.82
CA HIS A 196 8.59 4.03 -2.57
C HIS A 196 8.01 2.64 -2.27
N LEU A 197 7.03 2.17 -3.05
CA LEU A 197 6.46 0.83 -2.91
C LEU A 197 7.18 -0.13 -3.86
N ALA A 198 8.16 -0.88 -3.33
CA ALA A 198 8.90 -1.86 -4.11
C ALA A 198 8.24 -3.24 -4.02
N ILE A 199 8.07 -3.89 -5.17
CA ILE A 199 7.61 -5.28 -5.21
C ILE A 199 8.84 -6.19 -5.15
N LEU A 200 8.88 -7.06 -4.14
CA LEU A 200 9.99 -8.01 -3.93
C LEU A 200 9.52 -9.43 -4.25
N ARG A 201 10.46 -10.25 -4.73
CA ARG A 201 10.27 -11.69 -4.94
C ARG A 201 11.44 -12.49 -4.37
N GLY A 202 11.24 -13.77 -4.16
CA GLY A 202 12.30 -14.70 -3.78
C GLY A 202 11.73 -15.91 -3.07
N ASN A 203 12.58 -16.75 -2.46
CA ASN A 203 12.08 -18.00 -1.89
C ASN A 203 11.11 -17.79 -0.73
N LEU A 204 11.16 -16.64 -0.03
CA LEU A 204 10.22 -16.27 1.03
C LEU A 204 8.86 -15.83 0.49
N ALA A 205 8.83 -15.18 -0.68
CA ALA A 205 7.64 -14.62 -1.30
C ALA A 205 7.61 -14.98 -2.79
N THR A 206 7.27 -16.23 -3.10
CA THR A 206 7.29 -16.73 -4.49
C THR A 206 6.21 -16.10 -5.35
N GLU A 207 5.08 -15.68 -4.75
CA GLU A 207 4.02 -14.95 -5.44
C GLU A 207 4.22 -13.43 -5.41
N GLY A 208 5.14 -12.94 -4.59
CA GLY A 208 5.49 -11.53 -4.42
C GLY A 208 5.09 -10.99 -3.04
N CYS A 209 5.65 -9.84 -2.70
CA CYS A 209 5.31 -9.06 -1.52
C CYS A 209 5.59 -7.58 -1.76
N VAL A 210 5.14 -6.72 -0.85
CA VAL A 210 5.34 -5.26 -0.96
C VAL A 210 6.23 -4.76 0.18
N ALA A 211 7.25 -3.98 -0.19
CA ALA A 211 8.13 -3.29 0.73
C ALA A 211 7.92 -1.78 0.63
N LYS A 212 7.83 -1.12 1.79
CA LYS A 212 7.87 0.34 1.88
C LYS A 212 9.31 0.76 2.14
N ILE A 213 9.91 1.51 1.23
CA ILE A 213 11.34 1.88 1.32
C ILE A 213 11.61 3.39 1.43
N THR A 214 10.56 4.20 1.63
CA THR A 214 10.69 5.65 1.81
C THR A 214 11.55 5.99 3.03
N GLY A 215 12.45 6.97 2.89
CA GLY A 215 13.22 7.49 4.02
C GLY A 215 14.37 6.60 4.49
N LEU A 216 14.58 5.44 3.88
CA LEU A 216 15.65 4.52 4.27
C LEU A 216 16.98 4.90 3.61
N LYS A 217 18.01 5.11 4.44
CA LYS A 217 19.40 5.27 3.98
C LYS A 217 19.92 3.96 3.36
N ASN A 218 19.58 2.84 4.00
CA ASN A 218 19.96 1.52 3.54
C ASN A 218 18.75 0.75 3.01
N LEU A 219 18.85 0.30 1.76
CA LEU A 219 17.80 -0.43 1.05
C LEU A 219 18.00 -1.96 1.10
N SER A 220 18.96 -2.42 1.91
CA SER A 220 19.23 -3.84 2.08
C SER A 220 19.59 -4.15 3.54
N ILE A 221 19.02 -5.22 4.08
CA ILE A 221 19.36 -5.75 5.39
C ILE A 221 19.51 -7.27 5.31
N THR A 222 20.56 -7.78 5.96
CA THR A 222 20.75 -9.21 6.17
C THR A 222 21.04 -9.47 7.63
N GLY A 223 20.30 -10.38 8.24
CA GLY A 223 20.45 -10.64 9.67
C GLY A 223 19.71 -11.87 10.15
N PRO A 224 19.88 -12.23 11.43
CA PRO A 224 19.24 -13.39 12.03
C PRO A 224 17.73 -13.17 12.21
N ALA A 225 16.95 -14.19 11.91
CA ALA A 225 15.50 -14.15 12.04
C ALA A 225 15.06 -14.15 13.50
N ARG A 226 14.16 -13.24 13.86
CA ARG A 226 13.40 -13.23 15.12
C ARG A 226 11.95 -13.57 14.81
N VAL A 227 11.58 -14.83 15.02
CA VAL A 227 10.31 -15.42 14.53
C VAL A 227 9.23 -15.39 15.61
N PHE A 228 8.04 -14.94 15.21
CA PHE A 228 6.84 -14.87 16.04
C PHE A 228 5.63 -15.36 15.25
N ASP A 229 4.78 -16.15 15.90
CA ASP A 229 3.55 -16.71 15.31
C ASP A 229 2.32 -15.80 15.56
N SER A 230 2.52 -14.64 16.17
CA SER A 230 1.50 -13.59 16.30
C SER A 230 2.09 -12.20 16.55
N GLU A 231 1.33 -11.16 16.22
CA GLU A 231 1.69 -9.76 16.54
C GLU A 231 1.92 -9.58 18.04
N SER A 232 1.02 -10.13 18.89
CA SER A 232 1.12 -9.98 20.35
C SER A 232 2.41 -10.59 20.91
N ALA A 233 2.89 -11.72 20.36
CA ALA A 233 4.14 -12.33 20.78
C ALA A 233 5.35 -11.47 20.38
N CYS A 234 5.31 -10.89 19.17
CA CYS A 234 6.32 -9.93 18.72
C CYS A 234 6.38 -8.70 19.62
N MET A 235 5.22 -8.11 19.92
CA MET A 235 5.10 -6.94 20.81
C MET A 235 5.71 -7.20 22.19
N LYS A 236 5.43 -8.36 22.81
CA LYS A 236 6.03 -8.74 24.10
C LYS A 236 7.56 -8.76 24.02
N ALA A 237 8.14 -9.25 22.93
CA ALA A 237 9.58 -9.29 22.74
C ALA A 237 10.20 -7.91 22.50
N ILE A 238 9.54 -7.04 21.73
CA ILE A 238 9.96 -5.65 21.52
C ILE A 238 9.95 -4.89 22.84
N LEU A 239 8.84 -4.93 23.60
CA LEU A 239 8.72 -4.23 24.89
C LEU A 239 9.73 -4.75 25.93
N ALA A 240 10.04 -6.05 25.89
CA ALA A 240 11.09 -6.65 26.72
C ALA A 240 12.53 -6.38 26.22
N LYS A 241 12.72 -5.51 25.21
CA LYS A 241 14.02 -5.15 24.61
C LYS A 241 14.83 -6.37 24.14
N LYS A 242 14.15 -7.41 23.63
CA LYS A 242 14.78 -8.64 23.11
C LYS A 242 15.16 -8.57 21.63
N ILE A 243 14.85 -7.45 20.96
CA ILE A 243 15.22 -7.18 19.58
C ILE A 243 16.50 -6.34 19.56
N ARG A 244 17.43 -6.69 18.68
CA ARG A 244 18.72 -6.03 18.53
C ARG A 244 18.84 -5.39 17.14
N PRO A 245 19.65 -4.32 16.99
CA PRO A 245 20.05 -3.83 15.68
C PRO A 245 20.59 -4.97 14.80
N GLY A 246 20.17 -5.00 13.53
CA GLY A 246 20.51 -6.04 12.56
C GLY A 246 19.54 -7.24 12.54
N ASP A 247 18.65 -7.38 13.52
CA ASP A 247 17.65 -8.45 13.50
C ASP A 247 16.67 -8.31 12.32
N VAL A 248 16.19 -9.46 11.83
CA VAL A 248 15.07 -9.52 10.88
C VAL A 248 13.88 -10.18 11.56
N ILE A 249 12.90 -9.36 11.98
CA ILE A 249 11.68 -9.83 12.62
C ILE A 249 10.77 -10.49 11.58
N VAL A 250 10.26 -11.67 11.92
CA VAL A 250 9.27 -12.42 11.14
C VAL A 250 8.01 -12.58 11.96
N ILE A 251 6.91 -11.96 11.55
CA ILE A 251 5.58 -12.15 12.14
C ILE A 251 4.75 -12.94 11.13
N ARG A 252 4.34 -14.16 11.49
CA ARG A 252 3.65 -15.06 10.55
C ARG A 252 2.34 -15.57 11.11
N TYR A 253 1.52 -16.16 10.24
CA TYR A 253 0.14 -16.55 10.52
C TYR A 253 -0.76 -15.34 10.78
N GLU A 254 -0.45 -14.20 10.17
CA GLU A 254 -1.30 -13.00 10.19
C GLU A 254 -1.83 -12.65 8.80
N GLY A 255 -1.64 -13.54 7.82
CA GLY A 255 -2.17 -13.44 6.46
C GLY A 255 -3.70 -13.61 6.38
N PRO A 256 -4.26 -13.60 5.15
CA PRO A 256 -5.71 -13.70 4.95
C PRO A 256 -6.35 -14.89 5.67
N LYS A 257 -5.75 -16.07 5.61
CA LYS A 257 -6.28 -17.27 6.27
C LYS A 257 -5.71 -17.47 7.68
N GLY A 258 -4.46 -17.11 7.91
CA GLY A 258 -3.77 -17.30 9.19
C GLY A 258 -4.30 -16.42 10.32
N GLY A 259 -4.52 -15.14 10.03
CA GLY A 259 -4.97 -14.13 11.00
C GLY A 259 -6.27 -14.53 11.71
N PRO A 260 -7.33 -14.93 10.97
CA PRO A 260 -7.69 -14.58 9.59
C PRO A 260 -8.07 -13.10 9.42
N GLY A 261 -8.21 -12.64 8.17
CA GLY A 261 -8.58 -11.25 7.84
C GLY A 261 -7.39 -10.34 7.57
N MET A 262 -6.17 -10.89 7.48
CA MET A 262 -4.95 -10.19 7.10
C MET A 262 -4.70 -8.93 7.95
N GLN A 263 -4.37 -9.11 9.23
CA GLN A 263 -4.30 -8.02 10.22
C GLN A 263 -3.26 -6.95 9.83
N GLU A 264 -3.58 -5.70 10.15
CA GLU A 264 -2.71 -4.54 9.92
C GLU A 264 -1.93 -4.21 11.18
N MET A 265 -0.60 -4.32 11.10
CA MET A 265 0.30 -4.15 12.25
C MET A 265 0.90 -2.74 12.24
N LEU A 266 0.45 -1.88 13.14
CA LEU A 266 1.09 -0.58 13.40
C LEU A 266 1.94 -0.62 14.67
N ALA A 267 1.46 -1.28 15.71
CA ALA A 267 2.05 -1.25 17.04
C ALA A 267 3.51 -1.74 17.09
N PRO A 268 3.90 -2.85 16.45
CA PRO A 268 5.30 -3.30 16.43
C PRO A 268 6.23 -2.27 15.82
N THR A 269 5.79 -1.63 14.74
CA THR A 269 6.61 -0.66 14.00
C THR A 269 6.80 0.62 14.81
N SER A 270 5.73 1.14 15.44
CA SER A 270 5.81 2.30 16.33
C SER A 270 6.69 2.03 17.56
N ALA A 271 6.58 0.85 18.16
CA ALA A 271 7.38 0.47 19.32
C ALA A 271 8.88 0.38 19.00
N LEU A 272 9.24 -0.17 17.83
CA LEU A 272 10.63 -0.22 17.36
C LEU A 272 11.19 1.18 17.08
N ILE A 273 10.41 2.07 16.45
CA ILE A 273 10.81 3.46 16.22
C ILE A 273 11.03 4.18 17.56
N GLY A 274 10.13 4.01 18.53
CA GLY A 274 10.27 4.58 19.87
C GLY A 274 11.50 4.08 20.64
N GLN A 275 12.04 2.91 20.27
CA GLN A 275 13.30 2.38 20.81
C GLN A 275 14.54 2.75 19.98
N GLY A 276 14.40 3.54 18.92
CA GLY A 276 15.51 3.90 18.03
C GLY A 276 15.96 2.80 17.07
N LEU A 277 15.15 1.76 16.86
CA LEU A 277 15.48 0.61 16.00
C LEU A 277 14.90 0.70 14.58
N GLY A 278 14.21 1.79 14.24
CA GLY A 278 13.46 1.93 12.98
C GLY A 278 14.30 1.81 11.70
N GLU A 279 15.59 2.19 11.74
CA GLU A 279 16.50 2.06 10.59
C GLU A 279 17.37 0.79 10.61
N SER A 280 17.42 0.10 11.75
CA SER A 280 18.40 -0.98 11.98
C SER A 280 17.80 -2.38 12.01
N VAL A 281 16.47 -2.50 11.99
CA VAL A 281 15.74 -3.78 12.01
C VAL A 281 14.89 -3.91 10.75
N GLY A 282 14.89 -5.12 10.18
CA GLY A 282 13.98 -5.50 9.11
C GLY A 282 12.74 -6.17 9.69
N LEU A 283 11.57 -5.92 9.14
CA LEU A 283 10.33 -6.54 9.63
C LEU A 283 9.53 -7.10 8.45
N LEU A 284 9.23 -8.40 8.49
CA LEU A 284 8.49 -9.09 7.44
C LEU A 284 7.27 -9.83 7.98
N THR A 285 6.17 -9.83 7.22
CA THR A 285 4.95 -10.54 7.58
C THR A 285 4.11 -10.97 6.38
N ASP A 286 3.35 -12.06 6.57
CA ASP A 286 2.27 -12.45 5.67
C ASP A 286 0.97 -11.62 5.87
N GLY A 287 0.88 -10.84 6.95
CA GLY A 287 -0.14 -9.81 7.16
C GLY A 287 0.15 -8.48 6.44
N ARG A 288 -0.32 -7.36 7.00
CA ARG A 288 -0.16 -6.01 6.41
C ARG A 288 0.47 -5.03 7.40
N PHE A 289 1.01 -3.94 6.85
CA PHE A 289 1.45 -2.79 7.64
C PHE A 289 0.53 -1.61 7.41
N SER A 290 0.46 -0.75 8.43
CA SER A 290 -0.26 0.50 8.32
C SER A 290 0.39 1.43 7.31
N GLY A 291 -0.44 2.23 6.64
CA GLY A 291 0.04 3.36 5.85
C GLY A 291 0.96 4.29 6.65
N GLY A 292 0.77 4.35 7.98
CA GLY A 292 1.58 5.12 8.94
C GLY A 292 2.94 4.51 9.32
N THR A 293 3.25 3.30 8.86
CA THR A 293 4.51 2.63 9.18
C THR A 293 5.72 3.30 8.50
N TRP A 294 6.85 3.28 9.20
CA TRP A 294 8.17 3.76 8.77
C TRP A 294 9.24 2.70 9.10
N GLY A 295 10.28 2.57 8.27
CA GLY A 295 11.31 1.52 8.41
C GLY A 295 11.33 0.52 7.24
N MET A 296 12.28 -0.43 7.26
CA MET A 296 12.35 -1.54 6.29
C MET A 296 11.29 -2.59 6.60
N VAL A 297 10.07 -2.34 6.13
CA VAL A 297 8.91 -3.20 6.37
C VAL A 297 8.44 -3.88 5.10
N VAL A 298 8.16 -5.18 5.19
CA VAL A 298 7.74 -6.02 4.06
C VAL A 298 6.47 -6.78 4.42
N GLY A 299 5.34 -6.33 3.90
CA GLY A 299 4.04 -6.96 4.11
C GLY A 299 3.63 -7.81 2.91
N HIS A 300 2.51 -8.51 3.06
CA HIS A 300 1.86 -9.27 1.99
C HIS A 300 2.75 -10.40 1.47
N VAL A 301 3.59 -10.99 2.34
CA VAL A 301 4.42 -12.15 1.95
C VAL A 301 3.51 -13.28 1.51
N ALA A 302 3.55 -13.59 0.21
CA ALA A 302 2.72 -14.60 -0.43
C ALA A 302 3.58 -15.70 -1.09
N PRO A 303 3.24 -17.00 -0.89
CA PRO A 303 2.12 -17.51 -0.10
C PRO A 303 2.27 -17.30 1.41
N GLU A 304 1.14 -17.12 2.11
CA GLU A 304 1.14 -16.92 3.57
C GLU A 304 1.55 -18.18 4.35
N ALA A 305 1.84 -18.04 5.64
CA ALA A 305 2.29 -19.15 6.45
C ALA A 305 1.21 -20.23 6.65
N TYR A 306 -0.06 -19.83 6.73
CA TYR A 306 -1.18 -20.75 6.98
C TYR A 306 -1.34 -21.80 5.87
N VAL A 307 -0.99 -21.46 4.63
CA VAL A 307 -1.03 -22.37 3.47
C VAL A 307 0.33 -23.04 3.19
N GLY A 308 1.28 -22.92 4.10
CA GLY A 308 2.59 -23.55 3.98
C GLY A 308 3.58 -22.78 3.11
N GLY A 309 3.40 -21.47 2.93
CA GLY A 309 4.39 -20.60 2.32
C GLY A 309 5.75 -20.71 3.03
N THR A 310 6.85 -20.34 2.35
CA THR A 310 8.20 -20.50 2.90
C THR A 310 8.39 -19.73 4.22
N ILE A 311 7.66 -18.64 4.44
CA ILE A 311 7.61 -17.92 5.72
C ILE A 311 7.22 -18.83 6.91
N ALA A 312 6.40 -19.87 6.71
CA ALA A 312 6.06 -20.87 7.72
C ALA A 312 7.23 -21.76 8.14
N LEU A 313 8.30 -21.79 7.34
CA LEU A 313 9.45 -22.68 7.54
C LEU A 313 10.65 -21.97 8.18
N VAL A 314 10.57 -20.66 8.37
CA VAL A 314 11.59 -19.86 9.06
C VAL A 314 11.70 -20.32 10.51
N LYS A 315 12.94 -20.43 11.01
CA LYS A 315 13.28 -20.72 12.40
C LYS A 315 14.08 -19.56 13.00
N GLN A 316 14.06 -19.48 14.33
CA GLN A 316 14.89 -18.52 15.07
C GLN A 316 16.35 -18.62 14.64
N GLY A 317 16.98 -17.48 14.35
CA GLY A 317 18.38 -17.38 13.97
C GLY A 317 18.71 -17.70 12.51
N ASP A 318 17.76 -18.17 11.69
CA ASP A 318 18.03 -18.31 10.24
C ASP A 318 18.41 -16.95 9.63
N SER A 319 19.39 -16.92 8.74
CA SER A 319 19.74 -15.68 8.04
C SER A 319 18.67 -15.34 6.99
N ILE A 320 18.19 -14.10 7.00
CA ILE A 320 17.25 -13.55 6.01
C ILE A 320 17.85 -12.31 5.39
N THR A 321 17.69 -12.16 4.07
CA THR A 321 18.05 -10.97 3.30
C THR A 321 16.80 -10.32 2.73
N ILE A 322 16.62 -9.02 2.98
CA ILE A 322 15.66 -8.15 2.31
C ILE A 322 16.48 -7.14 1.52
N ASP A 323 16.39 -7.15 0.20
CA ASP A 323 17.14 -6.27 -0.69
C ASP A 323 16.19 -5.62 -1.71
N ALA A 324 15.83 -4.37 -1.45
CA ALA A 324 14.93 -3.62 -2.32
C ALA A 324 15.58 -3.18 -3.64
N ARG A 325 16.92 -3.06 -3.69
CA ARG A 325 17.65 -2.72 -4.93
C ARG A 325 17.58 -3.89 -5.92
N LYS A 326 17.81 -5.10 -5.42
CA LYS A 326 17.72 -6.35 -6.20
C LYS A 326 16.30 -6.90 -6.30
N ARG A 327 15.33 -6.25 -5.64
CA ARG A 327 13.93 -6.71 -5.50
C ARG A 327 13.83 -8.15 -4.96
N ARG A 328 14.69 -8.48 -3.99
CA ARG A 328 14.88 -9.84 -3.49
C ARG A 328 14.50 -9.95 -2.02
N ILE A 329 13.72 -10.97 -1.67
CA ILE A 329 13.51 -11.43 -0.29
C ILE A 329 13.87 -12.92 -0.17
N GLN A 330 14.87 -13.21 0.66
CA GLN A 330 15.53 -14.52 0.67
C GLN A 330 15.71 -15.04 2.09
N LEU A 331 15.30 -16.28 2.32
CA LEU A 331 15.73 -17.10 3.44
C LEU A 331 17.01 -17.84 3.02
N ASN A 332 18.12 -17.57 3.70
CA ASN A 332 19.45 -18.08 3.38
C ASN A 332 19.66 -19.47 4.01
N VAL A 333 18.77 -20.40 3.67
CA VAL A 333 18.76 -21.79 4.13
C VAL A 333 18.83 -22.71 2.91
N PRO A 334 19.69 -23.75 2.91
CA PRO A 334 19.80 -24.67 1.78
C PRO A 334 18.46 -25.32 1.41
N ALA A 335 18.22 -25.49 0.10
CA ALA A 335 16.97 -26.05 -0.42
C ALA A 335 16.63 -27.43 0.17
N LYS A 336 17.63 -28.30 0.38
CA LYS A 336 17.46 -29.61 1.02
C LYS A 336 16.88 -29.50 2.43
N GLN A 337 17.35 -28.53 3.21
CA GLN A 337 16.85 -28.29 4.57
C GLN A 337 15.44 -27.70 4.54
N LEU A 338 15.14 -26.78 3.61
CA LEU A 338 13.78 -26.24 3.43
C LEU A 338 12.78 -27.33 3.02
N ALA A 339 13.17 -28.23 2.11
CA ALA A 339 12.34 -29.37 1.72
C ALA A 339 12.06 -30.30 2.92
N ALA A 340 13.07 -30.57 3.75
CA ALA A 340 12.89 -31.35 4.98
C ALA A 340 11.96 -30.66 5.99
N ARG A 341 12.07 -29.34 6.15
CA ARG A 341 11.15 -28.55 7.00
C ARG A 341 9.73 -28.59 6.46
N ARG A 342 9.56 -28.46 5.13
CA ARG A 342 8.27 -28.51 4.45
C ARG A 342 7.55 -29.85 4.65
N LYS A 343 8.26 -30.98 4.56
CA LYS A 343 7.70 -32.32 4.84
C LYS A 343 7.20 -32.49 6.28
N LYS A 344 7.79 -31.76 7.23
CA LYS A 344 7.41 -31.79 8.65
C LYS A 344 6.37 -30.74 9.04
N TRP A 345 6.10 -29.78 8.15
CA TRP A 345 5.15 -28.70 8.44
C TRP A 345 3.72 -29.25 8.43
N ARG A 346 2.93 -28.79 9.40
CA ARG A 346 1.51 -29.11 9.52
C ARG A 346 0.75 -27.80 9.59
N ALA A 347 -0.30 -27.69 8.78
CA ALA A 347 -1.20 -26.55 8.84
C ALA A 347 -1.79 -26.41 10.26
N PRO A 348 -1.76 -25.21 10.86
CA PRO A 348 -2.39 -25.00 12.16
C PRO A 348 -3.91 -25.14 12.05
N LYS A 349 -4.56 -25.47 13.17
CA LYS A 349 -6.02 -25.49 13.22
C LYS A 349 -6.58 -24.08 12.94
N PRO A 350 -7.69 -23.95 12.18
CA PRO A 350 -8.36 -22.66 12.00
C PRO A 350 -8.65 -21.99 13.35
N ARG A 351 -8.33 -20.70 13.49
CA ARG A 351 -8.72 -19.91 14.68
C ARG A 351 -10.24 -19.76 14.78
N TYR A 352 -10.94 -19.68 13.64
CA TYR A 352 -12.39 -19.57 13.55
C TYR A 352 -12.95 -20.70 12.66
N THR A 353 -13.88 -21.49 13.21
CA THR A 353 -14.49 -22.64 12.51
C THR A 353 -15.91 -22.38 12.01
N ARG A 354 -16.55 -21.29 12.47
CA ARG A 354 -17.90 -20.85 12.11
C ARG A 354 -17.98 -19.32 11.94
N GLY A 355 -19.07 -18.83 11.38
CA GLY A 355 -19.34 -17.39 11.22
C GLY A 355 -18.63 -16.74 10.03
N LEU A 356 -18.57 -15.41 10.04
CA LEU A 356 -18.02 -14.60 8.94
C LEU A 356 -16.56 -14.96 8.62
N LEU A 357 -15.69 -15.01 9.64
CA LEU A 357 -14.26 -15.27 9.44
C LEU A 357 -13.99 -16.68 8.89
N ALA A 358 -14.80 -17.68 9.28
CA ALA A 358 -14.70 -19.02 8.70
C ALA A 358 -15.13 -19.04 7.22
N LYS A 359 -16.17 -18.27 6.84
CA LYS A 359 -16.57 -18.09 5.44
C LYS A 359 -15.48 -17.38 4.63
N TYR A 360 -14.95 -16.28 5.16
CA TYR A 360 -13.83 -15.54 4.55
C TYR A 360 -12.63 -16.44 4.29
N MET A 361 -12.19 -17.20 5.29
CA MET A 361 -11.02 -18.09 5.19
C MET A 361 -11.14 -19.15 4.07
N ARG A 362 -12.37 -19.61 3.79
CA ARG A 362 -12.66 -20.58 2.71
C ARG A 362 -12.60 -19.96 1.33
N LEU A 363 -13.01 -18.70 1.21
CA LEU A 363 -13.21 -18.02 -0.07
C LEU A 363 -12.03 -17.13 -0.49
N VAL A 364 -11.29 -16.60 0.49
CA VAL A 364 -10.27 -15.58 0.24
C VAL A 364 -9.10 -16.13 -0.58
N SER A 365 -8.72 -15.36 -1.59
CA SER A 365 -7.50 -15.55 -2.38
C SER A 365 -6.24 -15.07 -1.65
N THR A 366 -5.08 -15.34 -2.23
CA THR A 366 -3.79 -14.85 -1.75
C THR A 366 -3.70 -13.31 -1.84
N ALA A 367 -2.88 -12.70 -0.98
CA ALA A 367 -2.64 -11.25 -1.00
C ALA A 367 -2.07 -10.75 -2.34
N SER A 368 -1.30 -11.60 -3.04
CA SER A 368 -0.74 -11.29 -4.37
C SER A 368 -1.82 -11.15 -5.47
N ARG A 369 -3.07 -11.53 -5.17
CA ARG A 369 -4.28 -11.39 -6.00
C ARG A 369 -5.32 -10.44 -5.40
N GLY A 370 -4.95 -9.64 -4.41
CA GLY A 370 -5.86 -8.66 -3.81
C GLY A 370 -6.73 -9.21 -2.68
N ALA A 371 -6.53 -10.46 -2.24
CA ALA A 371 -7.35 -11.11 -1.20
C ALA A 371 -8.88 -11.01 -1.46
N VAL A 372 -9.28 -11.10 -2.73
CA VAL A 372 -10.69 -11.14 -3.14
C VAL A 372 -11.35 -12.45 -2.69
N THR A 373 -12.67 -12.44 -2.50
CA THR A 373 -13.45 -13.58 -1.98
C THR A 373 -14.36 -14.24 -3.01
N ASP A 374 -14.26 -13.82 -4.26
CA ASP A 374 -14.96 -14.33 -5.43
C ASP A 374 -13.97 -14.83 -6.50
N TRP A 375 -12.73 -15.13 -6.09
CA TRP A 375 -11.69 -15.62 -6.99
C TRP A 375 -12.07 -16.98 -7.58
N ASP A 376 -12.11 -17.06 -8.91
CA ASP A 376 -12.26 -18.31 -9.64
C ASP A 376 -10.92 -18.70 -10.30
N PRO A 377 -10.24 -19.78 -9.86
CA PRO A 377 -9.03 -20.28 -10.49
C PRO A 377 -9.19 -20.64 -11.99
N ALA A 378 -10.42 -20.90 -12.45
CA ALA A 378 -10.72 -21.20 -13.85
C ALA A 378 -10.86 -19.94 -14.73
N ARG A 379 -10.95 -18.74 -14.14
CA ARG A 379 -11.03 -17.44 -14.83
C ARG A 379 -9.94 -16.49 -14.31
N PRO A 380 -8.67 -16.78 -14.64
CA PRO A 380 -7.51 -16.12 -14.02
C PRO A 380 -7.26 -14.67 -14.46
#